data_AF-A0A4Y9URC2-F1
#
_entry.id   AF-A0A4Y9URC2-F1
#
_cell.length_a   1.000
_cell.length_b   1.000
_cell.length_c   1.000
_cell.angle_alpha   90.00
_cell.angle_beta   90.00
_cell.angle_gamma   90.00
#
_symmetry.space_group_name_H-M   'P 1'
#
loop_
_entity.id
_entity.type
_entity.pdbx_description
1 polymer ?
#
loop_
_entity_poly.entity_id
_entity_poly.type
_entity_poly.pdbx_seq_one_letter_code
_entity_poly.pdbx_strand_id
1 'polypeptide(L)' 'MSQDDLAYEAKISRSYLGQIEKGAFYVSLKVIGKLADTLQIDPAELLKRDKRSRRL' A
#
# COMPACT_ATOMS: atom_id res chain seq x y z
N MET A 1 12.54 -0.02 5.89
CA MET A 1 11.65 -1.19 6.07
C MET A 1 11.66 -2.00 4.78
N SER A 2 11.90 -3.31 4.84
CA SER A 2 11.75 -4.19 3.68
C SER A 2 10.27 -4.50 3.41
N GLN A 3 9.97 -5.09 2.25
CA GLN A 3 8.60 -5.54 1.95
C GLN A 3 8.14 -6.66 2.90
N ASP A 4 9.05 -7.54 3.32
CA ASP A 4 8.76 -8.59 4.28
C ASP A 4 8.42 -7.99 5.65
N ASP A 5 9.21 -7.01 6.10
CA ASP A 5 8.98 -6.29 7.36
C ASP A 5 7.63 -5.56 7.35
N LEU A 6 7.32 -4.84 6.26
CA LEU A 6 6.03 -4.12 6.13
C LEU A 6 4.84 -5.08 6.14
N ALA A 7 4.94 -6.20 5.43
CA ALA A 7 3.88 -7.19 5.41
C ALA A 7 3.66 -7.79 6.81
N TYR A 8 4.74 -8.11 7.50
CA TYR A 8 4.72 -8.63 8.86
C TYR A 8 4.06 -7.65 9.83
N GLU A 9 4.52 -6.39 9.86
CA GLU A 9 4.00 -5.36 10.76
C GLU A 9 2.53 -5.00 10.45
N ALA A 10 2.16 -4.88 9.17
CA ALA A 10 0.78 -4.60 8.74
C ALA A 10 -0.17 -5.80 8.87
N LYS A 11 0.35 -6.98 9.28
CA LYS A 11 -0.40 -8.24 9.42
C LYS A 11 -1.13 -8.60 8.11
N ILE A 12 -0.38 -8.61 7.02
CA ILE A 12 -0.80 -9.09 5.70
C ILE A 12 0.27 -10.02 5.12
N SER A 13 -0.06 -10.82 4.11
CA SER A 13 0.97 -11.67 3.49
C SER A 13 1.89 -10.85 2.59
N ARG A 14 3.18 -11.22 2.55
CA ARG A 14 4.16 -10.64 1.61
C ARG A 14 3.71 -10.78 0.15
N SER A 15 3.14 -11.93 -0.22
CA SER A 15 2.60 -12.16 -1.57
C SER A 15 1.48 -11.18 -1.90
N TYR A 16 0.57 -10.93 -0.95
CA TYR A 16 -0.51 -9.97 -1.11
C TYR A 16 0.02 -8.54 -1.23
N LEU A 17 0.96 -8.12 -0.39
CA LEU A 17 1.63 -6.81 -0.50
C LEU A 17 2.29 -6.62 -1.87
N GLY A 18 2.97 -7.65 -2.38
CA GLY A 18 3.58 -7.62 -3.71
C GLY A 18 2.57 -7.53 -4.86
N GLN A 19 1.34 -8.01 -4.69
CA GLN A 19 0.27 -7.80 -5.67
C GLN A 19 -0.32 -6.38 -5.60
N ILE A 20 -0.39 -5.79 -4.40
CA ILE A 20 -0.84 -4.41 -4.19
C ILE A 20 0.09 -3.43 -4.90
N GLU A 21 1.40 -3.56 -4.70
CA GLU A 21 2.39 -2.69 -5.34
C GLU A 21 2.36 -2.74 -6.87
N LYS A 22 2.00 -3.90 -7.44
CA LYS A 22 1.82 -4.09 -8.89
C LYS A 22 0.51 -3.51 -9.42
N GLY A 23 -0.39 -3.05 -8.55
CA GLY A 23 -1.72 -2.60 -8.92
C GLY A 23 -2.60 -3.72 -9.50
N ALA A 24 -2.35 -4.98 -9.11
CA ALA A 24 -3.05 -6.14 -9.68
C ALA A 24 -4.55 -6.19 -9.37
N PHE A 25 -4.99 -5.52 -8.29
CA PHE A 25 -6.40 -5.41 -7.90
C PHE A 25 -6.63 -4.17 -7.03
N TYR A 26 -7.91 -3.83 -6.86
CA TYR A 26 -8.35 -2.82 -5.91
C TYR A 26 -8.31 -3.36 -4.48
N VAL A 27 -7.65 -2.64 -3.58
CA VAL A 27 -7.58 -2.97 -2.15
C VAL A 27 -8.73 -2.36 -1.36
N SER A 28 -9.13 -3.02 -0.26
CA SER A 28 -10.09 -2.44 0.68
C SER A 28 -9.49 -1.28 1.47
N LEU A 29 -10.32 -0.32 1.89
CA LEU A 29 -9.90 0.78 2.77
C LEU A 29 -9.30 0.30 4.09
N LYS A 30 -9.75 -0.85 4.61
CA LYS A 30 -9.18 -1.49 5.80
C LYS A 30 -7.70 -1.83 5.62
N VAL A 31 -7.32 -2.31 4.44
CA VAL A 31 -5.92 -2.63 4.13
C VAL A 31 -5.10 -1.36 3.94
N ILE A 32 -5.68 -0.33 3.32
CA ILE A 32 -5.02 0.99 3.21
C ILE A 32 -4.75 1.57 4.61
N GLY A 33 -5.72 1.54 5.52
CA GLY A 33 -5.53 1.99 6.90
C GLY A 33 -4.41 1.25 7.61
N LYS A 34 -4.39 -0.08 7.55
CA LYS A 34 -3.30 -0.90 8.12
C LYS A 34 -1.91 -0.50 7.60
N LEU A 35 -1.80 -0.30 6.29
CA LEU A 35 -0.53 0.09 5.67
C LEU A 35 -0.11 1.49 6.10
N ALA A 36 -1.06 2.44 6.12
CA ALA A 36 -0.82 3.81 6.56
C ALA A 36 -0.37 3.88 8.04
N ASP A 37 -1.05 3.15 8.92
CA ASP A 37 -0.71 3.04 10.34
C ASP A 37 0.71 2.49 10.53
N THR A 38 1.05 1.43 9.78
CA THR A 38 2.38 0.80 9.83
C THR A 38 3.47 1.72 9.30
N LEU A 39 3.17 2.46 8.23
CA LEU A 39 4.08 3.43 7.62
C LEU A 39 4.14 4.77 8.38
N GLN A 40 3.27 4.98 9.37
CA GLN A 40 3.14 6.21 10.15
C GLN A 40 2.88 7.45 9.27
N ILE A 41 2.01 7.29 8.27
CA ILE A 41 1.60 8.37 7.36
C ILE A 41 0.09 8.56 7.37
N ASP A 42 -0.37 9.71 6.92
CA ASP A 42 -1.79 9.93 6.65
C ASP A 42 -2.25 8.99 5.51
N PRO A 43 -3.37 8.25 5.65
CA PRO A 43 -3.84 7.33 4.62
C PRO A 43 -4.13 7.99 3.27
N ALA A 44 -4.42 9.30 3.24
CA ALA A 44 -4.61 10.04 1.99
C ALA A 44 -3.31 10.12 1.17
N GLU A 45 -2.13 10.00 1.79
CA GLU A 45 -0.84 9.93 1.08
C GLU A 45 -0.79 8.73 0.13
N LEU A 46 -1.37 7.58 0.51
CA LEU A 46 -1.44 6.37 -0.33
C LEU A 46 -2.43 6.50 -1.50
N LEU A 47 -3.29 7.52 -1.49
CA LEU A 47 -4.31 7.76 -2.52
C LEU A 47 -3.89 8.86 -3.51
N LYS A 48 -2.73 9.50 -3.29
CA LYS A 48 -2.22 10.52 -4.20
C LYS A 48 -1.85 9.89 -5.54
N ARG A 49 -2.45 10.40 -6.62
CA ARG A 49 -2.10 10.00 -7.99
C ARG A 49 -0.69 10.48 -8.33
N ASP A 50 0.15 9.60 -8.87
CA ASP A 50 1.45 10.01 -9.42
C ASP A 50 1.20 11.03 -10.56
N LYS A 51 1.87 12.19 -10.49
CA LYS A 51 1.79 13.24 -11.50
C LYS A 51 2.22 12.72 -12.88
N ARG A 52 3.04 11.67 -12.95
CA ARG A 52 3.47 11.01 -14.19
C ARG A 52 2.35 10.19 -14.87
N SER A 53 1.37 9.72 -14.11
CA SER A 53 0.23 8.98 -14.67
C SER A 53 -0.77 9.88 -15.40
N ARG A 54 -0.59 11.21 -15.39
CA ARG A 54 -1.41 12.19 -16.12
C ARG A 54 -0.91 12.48 -17.55
N ARG A 55 0.06 11.71 -18.05
CA ARG A 55 0.60 11.84 -19.43
C ARG A 55 -0.05 10.89 -20.43
N LEU A 56 -1.25 10.40 -20.13
CA LEU A 56 -2.09 9.64 -21.05
C LEU A 56 -3.30 10.49 -21.43
#